data_AF-A0A445ESY9-F1
#
_entry.id   AF-A0A445ESY9-F1
#
_cell.length_a   1.000
_cell.length_b   1.000
_cell.length_c   1.000
_cell.angle_alpha   90.00
_cell.angle_beta   90.00
_cell.angle_gamma   90.00
#
_symmetry.space_group_name_H-M   'P 1'
#
loop_
_entity.id
_entity.type
_entity.pdbx_description
1 polymer ?
#
loop_
_entity_poly.entity_id
_entity_poly.type
_entity_poly.pdbx_seq_one_letter_code
_entity_poly.pdbx_strand_id
1 'polypeptide(L)' 'MALFQESERAVSREEGLALAKELGCFLLESSAKTRENVEQCFEELALKQLNQESEISSPK' A
#
# COMPACT_ATOMS: atom_id res chain seq x y z
N MET A 1 -9.79 -11.32 -12.60
CA MET A 1 -9.48 -12.61 -11.95
C MET A 1 -7.97 -12.70 -11.89
N ALA A 2 -7.40 -12.47 -10.70
CA ALA A 2 -5.95 -12.43 -10.51
C ALA A 2 -5.32 -13.77 -10.94
N LEU A 3 -4.19 -13.70 -11.64
CA LEU A 3 -3.47 -14.87 -12.18
C LEU A 3 -2.56 -15.55 -11.14
N PHE A 4 -2.80 -15.35 -9.84
CA PHE A 4 -2.00 -15.94 -8.78
C PHE A 4 -2.85 -16.94 -8.00
N GLN A 5 -2.30 -18.13 -7.79
CA GLN A 5 -2.90 -19.11 -6.92
C GLN A 5 -2.65 -18.68 -5.47
N GLU A 6 -3.72 -18.54 -4.68
CA GLU A 6 -3.61 -18.22 -3.25
C GLU A 6 -2.70 -19.21 -2.51
N SER A 7 -2.65 -20.46 -2.98
CA SER A 7 -1.78 -21.52 -2.46
C SER A 7 -0.28 -21.31 -2.69
N GLU A 8 0.12 -20.42 -3.61
CA GLU A 8 1.53 -20.10 -3.87
C GLU A 8 2.05 -18.94 -3.01
N ARG A 9 1.17 -18.25 -2.27
CA ARG A 9 1.58 -17.15 -1.40
C ARG A 9 2.43 -17.67 -0.26
N ALA A 10 3.64 -17.13 -0.13
CA ALA A 10 4.50 -17.34 1.03
C ALA A 10 4.09 -16.49 2.24
N VAL A 11 3.27 -15.45 2.02
CA VAL A 11 2.83 -14.50 3.04
C VAL A 11 1.33 -14.25 2.85
N SER A 12 0.57 -14.38 3.93
CA SER A 12 -0.86 -14.06 3.94
C SER A 12 -1.10 -12.54 3.96
N ARG A 13 -2.29 -12.14 3.53
CA ARG A 13 -2.72 -10.75 3.61
C ARG A 13 -2.74 -10.25 5.06
N GLU A 14 -3.19 -11.09 5.98
CA GLU A 14 -3.31 -10.78 7.40
C GLU A 14 -1.95 -10.51 8.03
N GLU A 15 -0.92 -11.29 7.70
CA GLU A 15 0.46 -11.07 8.15
C GLU A 15 0.99 -9.72 7.66
N GLY A 16 0.79 -9.41 6.37
CA GLY A 16 1.19 -8.12 5.81
C GLY A 16 0.49 -6.94 6.49
N LEU A 17 -0.82 -7.07 6.75
CA LEU A 17 -1.61 -6.02 7.41
C LEU A 17 -1.19 -5.82 8.87
N ALA A 18 -0.89 -6.90 9.58
CA ALA A 18 -0.40 -6.86 10.96
C ALA A 18 0.93 -6.09 11.04
N LEU A 19 1.88 -6.39 10.15
CA LEU A 19 3.17 -5.70 10.11
C LEU A 19 3.02 -4.22 9.71
N ALA A 20 2.17 -3.91 8.73
CA ALA A 20 1.93 -2.52 8.33
C ALA A 20 1.37 -1.69 9.49
N LYS A 21 0.46 -2.26 10.29
CA LYS A 21 -0.05 -1.64 11.51
C LYS A 21 1.05 -1.41 12.55
N GLU A 22 1.94 -2.38 12.77
CA GLU A 22 3.09 -2.26 13.68
C GLU A 22 4.04 -1.13 13.27
N LEU A 23 4.33 -1.03 11.97
CA LEU A 23 5.23 -0.01 11.41
C LEU A 23 4.57 1.37 11.23
N GLY A 24 3.26 1.50 11.48
CA GLY A 24 2.52 2.73 11.23
C GLY A 24 2.44 3.11 9.75
N CYS A 25 2.52 2.13 8.85
CA CYS A 25 2.43 2.33 7.40
C CYS A 25 1.19 1.65 6.81
N PHE A 26 1.05 1.73 5.49
CA PHE A 26 -0.08 1.16 4.75
C PHE A 26 0.38 -0.03 3.91
N LEU A 27 -0.50 -1.01 3.75
CA LEU A 27 -0.31 -2.15 2.85
C LEU A 27 -1.30 -2.08 1.68
N LEU A 28 -0.78 -2.22 0.47
CA LEU A 28 -1.55 -2.48 -0.75
C LEU A 28 -0.92 -3.63 -1.51
N GLU A 29 -1.70 -4.68 -1.76
CA GLU A 29 -1.30 -5.73 -2.68
C GLU A 29 -1.57 -5.28 -4.12
N SER A 30 -0.62 -5.53 -5.03
CA SER A 30 -0.75 -5.18 -6.44
C SER A 30 -0.23 -6.27 -7.36
N SER A 31 -0.66 -6.24 -8.61
CA SER A 31 -0.20 -7.14 -9.66
C SER A 31 0.26 -6.33 -10.86
N ALA A 32 1.57 -6.24 -11.04
CA ALA A 32 2.16 -5.59 -12.21
C ALA A 32 1.70 -6.26 -13.53
N LYS A 33 1.47 -7.58 -13.51
CA LYS A 33 1.06 -8.37 -14.68
C LYS A 33 -0.35 -8.02 -15.16
N THR A 34 -1.29 -7.86 -14.23
CA THR A 34 -2.70 -7.56 -14.55
C THR A 34 -3.05 -6.08 -14.38
N ARG A 35 -2.07 -5.25 -13.98
CA ARG A 35 -2.22 -3.83 -13.63
C ARG A 35 -3.10 -3.58 -12.39
N GLU A 36 -3.48 -4.62 -11.65
CA GLU A 36 -4.32 -4.48 -10.47
C GLU A 36 -3.59 -3.68 -9.39
N ASN A 37 -4.24 -2.62 -8.90
CA ASN A 37 -3.77 -1.69 -7.87
C ASN A 37 -2.44 -0.98 -8.16
N VAL A 38 -1.87 -1.12 -9.35
CA VAL A 38 -0.58 -0.48 -9.70
C VAL A 38 -0.70 1.04 -9.65
N GLU A 39 -1.72 1.61 -10.30
CA GLU A 39 -1.95 3.07 -10.28
C GLU A 39 -2.25 3.57 -8.87
N GLN A 40 -3.12 2.87 -8.15
CA GLN A 40 -3.48 3.20 -6.77
C GLN A 40 -2.24 3.20 -5.84
N CYS A 41 -1.28 2.30 -6.02
CA CYS A 41 -0.03 2.31 -5.24
C CYS A 41 0.70 3.66 -5.36
N PHE A 42 0.78 4.23 -6.57
CA PHE A 42 1.47 5.50 -6.79
C PHE A 42 0.63 6.69 -6.33
N GLU A 43 -0.68 6.66 -6.55
CA GLU A 43 -1.60 7.72 -6.09
C GLU A 43 -1.61 7.85 -4.56
N GLU A 44 -1.77 6.74 -3.84
CA GLU A 44 -1.76 6.71 -2.37
C GLU A 44 -0.43 7.20 -1.79
N LEU A 45 0.69 6.80 -2.43
CA LEU A 45 2.02 7.26 -2.02
C LEU A 45 2.17 8.77 -2.23
N ALA A 46 1.80 9.28 -3.40
CA ALA A 46 1.89 10.70 -3.73
C ALA A 46 1.01 11.55 -2.80
N LEU A 47 -0.24 11.13 -2.56
CA LEU A 47 -1.17 11.81 -1.65
C LEU A 47 -0.63 11.86 -0.22
N LYS A 48 -0.02 10.77 0.28
CA LYS A 48 0.60 10.76 1.61
C LYS A 48 1.76 11.76 1.71
N GLN A 49 2.61 11.86 0.69
CA GLN A 49 3.71 12.83 0.68
C GLN A 49 3.19 14.26 0.68
N LEU A 50 2.22 14.58 -0.19
CA LEU A 50 1.61 15.91 -0.25
C LEU A 50 0.93 16.31 1.07
N ASN A 51 0.21 15.39 1.70
CA ASN A 51 -0.44 15.65 2.99
C ASN A 51 0.58 15.83 4.13
N GLN A 52 1.73 15.17 4.08
CA GLN A 52 2.80 15.40 5.06
C GLN A 52 3.42 16.80 4.90
N GLU A 53 3.60 17.26 3.66
CA GLU A 53 4.14 18.61 3.39
C GLU A 53 3.18 19.72 3.83
N SER A 54 1.86 19.54 3.69
CA SER A 54 0.87 20.54 4.14
C SER A 54 0.86 20.74 5.65
N GLU A 55 1.07 19.68 6.44
CA GLU A 55 1.10 19.74 7.91
C GLU A 55 2.34 20.48 8.45
N ILE A 56 3.45 20.51 7.70
CA ILE A 56 4.68 21.22 8.09
C ILE A 56 4.56 22.73 7.83
N SER A 57 3.76 23.13 6.83
CA SER A 57 3.57 24.53 6.44
C SER A 57 2.56 25.31 7.29
N SER A 58 1.75 24.62 8.10
CA SER A 58 0.79 25.26 9.00
C SER A 58 1.51 25.74 10.27
N PRO A 59 1.45 27.03 10.64
CA PRO A 59 2.01 27.49 11.90
C PRO A 59 1.25 26.83 13.07
N LYS A 60 1.98 26.21 14.00
CA LYS A 60 1.44 25.81 15.31
C LYS A 60 1.13 27.02 16.17
#